data_AF-A0A8I1LEU9-F1
#
_entry.id   AF-A0A8I1LEU9-F1
#
_cell.length_a   1.000
_cell.length_b   1.000
_cell.length_c   1.000
_cell.angle_alpha   90.00
_cell.angle_beta   90.00
_cell.angle_gamma   90.00
#
_symmetry.space_group_name_H-M   'P 1'
#
loop_
_entity.id
_entity.type
_entity.pdbx_description
1 polymer ?
#
loop_
_entity_poly.entity_id
_entity_poly.type
_entity_poly.pdbx_seq_one_letter_code
_entity_poly.pdbx_strand_id
1 'polypeptide(L)'
;MNWGRLIIDAEFRPGKVHGNHGDTARRMITDMVRRIRRHYRNDVPIIIRMDSGFFDQKIFELCEHLKIGYVCGGKMYYEVKAVACSAPAGAWQQYTRHKNDEVGWEYLEFGTACKTWKRFRRALYCRFSRQP
;
A
#
# COMPACT_ATOMS: atom_id res chain seq x y z
N MET A 1 7.28 1.98 12.81
CA MET A 1 7.52 2.78 11.59
C MET A 1 9.01 2.97 11.42
N ASN A 2 9.53 2.74 10.21
CA ASN A 2 10.95 2.82 9.93
C ASN A 2 11.23 3.75 8.74
N TRP A 3 12.47 4.25 8.68
CA TRP A 3 13.06 4.84 7.49
C TRP A 3 14.42 4.18 7.28
N GLY A 4 14.50 3.35 6.24
CA GLY A 4 15.69 2.51 6.02
C GLY A 4 15.95 1.62 7.23
N ARG A 5 17.07 1.84 7.90
CA ARG A 5 17.47 1.08 9.11
C ARG A 5 17.06 1.76 10.42
N LEU A 6 16.48 2.95 10.37
CA LEU A 6 16.12 3.73 11.55
C LEU A 6 14.67 3.45 11.97
N ILE A 7 14.46 3.17 13.25
CA ILE A 7 13.11 3.14 13.83
C ILE A 7 12.73 4.58 14.18
N ILE A 8 11.74 5.13 13.50
CA ILE A 8 11.27 6.51 13.71
C ILE A 8 10.23 6.57 14.82
N ASP A 9 9.36 5.56 14.87
CA ASP A 9 8.27 5.50 15.83
C ASP A 9 7.90 4.04 16.08
N ALA A 10 7.67 3.68 17.33
CA ALA A 10 7.34 2.33 17.75
C ALA A 10 6.30 2.39 18.86
N GLU A 11 5.19 1.69 18.65
CA GLU A 11 4.14 1.56 19.65
C GLU A 11 3.96 0.09 19.99
N PHE A 12 4.25 -0.25 21.25
CA PHE A 12 4.08 -1.60 21.78
C PHE A 12 2.61 -1.86 22.08
N ARG A 13 2.10 -3.02 21.67
CA ARG A 13 0.70 -3.41 21.85
C ARG A 13 0.58 -4.76 22.57
N PRO A 14 -0.49 -4.98 23.35
CA PRO A 14 -0.79 -6.29 23.93
C PRO A 14 -0.98 -7.36 22.83
N GLY A 15 -0.45 -8.56 23.04
CA GLY A 15 -0.43 -9.63 22.02
C GLY A 15 -1.80 -10.10 21.53
N LYS A 16 -2.90 -9.78 22.23
CA LYS A 16 -4.28 -10.13 21.86
C LYS A 16 -4.87 -9.20 20.78
N VAL A 17 -4.18 -8.10 20.45
CA VAL A 17 -4.67 -7.07 19.52
C VAL A 17 -3.97 -7.23 18.17
N HIS A 18 -4.61 -7.93 17.23
CA HIS A 18 -4.10 -8.13 15.88
C HIS A 18 -4.65 -7.06 14.91
N GLY A 19 -3.78 -6.42 14.12
CA GLY A 19 -4.16 -5.48 13.05
C GLY A 19 -4.48 -4.03 13.49
N ASN A 20 -5.23 -3.30 12.65
CA ASN A 20 -5.71 -1.93 12.88
C ASN A 20 -6.85 -1.88 13.92
N HIS A 21 -6.58 -2.32 15.14
CA HIS A 21 -7.53 -2.15 16.24
C HIS A 21 -7.34 -0.78 16.88
N GLY A 22 -8.38 0.05 16.83
CA GLY A 22 -8.40 1.40 17.43
C GLY A 22 -7.82 2.52 16.56
N ASP A 23 -7.36 3.59 17.22
CA ASP A 23 -6.95 4.86 16.59
C ASP A 23 -5.44 5.03 16.47
N THR A 24 -4.69 4.05 16.97
CA THR A 24 -3.25 4.10 17.10
C THR A 24 -2.54 4.39 15.77
N ALA A 25 -2.81 3.60 14.73
CA ALA A 25 -2.12 3.76 13.45
C ALA A 25 -2.35 5.16 12.84
N ARG A 26 -3.58 5.67 13.00
CA ARG A 26 -3.96 7.01 12.53
C ARG A 26 -3.23 8.11 13.29
N ARG A 27 -3.11 7.97 14.60
CA ARG A 27 -2.36 8.91 15.44
C ARG A 27 -0.87 8.91 15.10
N MET A 28 -0.25 7.72 14.98
CA MET A 28 1.16 7.59 14.59
C MET A 28 1.46 8.29 13.25
N ILE A 29 0.62 8.04 12.22
CA ILE A 29 0.76 8.68 10.90
C ILE A 29 0.65 10.20 11.03
N THR A 30 -0.35 10.69 11.76
CA THR A 30 -0.60 12.13 11.93
C THR A 30 0.57 12.81 12.64
N ASP A 31 1.04 12.24 13.74
CA ASP A 31 2.16 12.78 14.51
C ASP A 31 3.47 12.77 13.72
N MET A 32 3.73 11.70 12.95
CA MET A 32 4.91 11.62 12.09
C MET A 32 4.88 12.70 11.00
N VAL A 33 3.78 12.82 10.25
CA VAL A 33 3.65 13.82 9.18
C VAL A 33 3.83 15.23 9.74
N ARG A 34 3.22 15.52 10.89
CA ARG A 34 3.35 16.81 11.57
C ARG A 34 4.80 17.09 11.97
N ARG A 35 5.50 16.13 12.56
CA ARG A 35 6.91 16.30 12.97
C ARG A 35 7.81 16.54 11.78
N ILE A 36 7.70 15.74 10.72
CA ILE A 36 8.49 15.90 9.49
C ILE A 36 8.25 17.30 8.89
N ARG A 37 6.98 17.69 8.70
CA ARG A 37 6.66 18.99 8.09
C ARG A 37 7.05 20.19 8.95
N ARG A 38 7.06 20.04 10.27
CA ARG A 38 7.47 21.09 11.21
C ARG A 38 8.99 21.28 11.24
N HIS A 39 9.76 20.20 11.23
CA HIS A 39 11.21 20.25 11.47
C HIS A 39 12.07 20.14 10.22
N TYR A 40 11.52 19.67 9.10
CA TYR A 40 12.23 19.59 7.82
C TYR A 40 11.70 20.64 6.84
N ARG A 41 10.50 20.43 6.30
CA ARG A 41 9.89 21.33 5.32
C ARG A 41 8.39 21.09 5.22
N ASN A 42 7.58 22.16 5.17
CA ASN A 42 6.12 22.04 5.23
C ASN A 42 5.52 21.29 4.02
N ASP A 43 6.11 21.47 2.84
CA ASP A 43 5.65 20.94 1.54
C ASP A 43 6.41 19.69 1.10
N VAL A 44 7.19 19.05 1.98
CA VAL A 44 7.92 17.83 1.62
C VAL A 44 6.95 16.71 1.20
N PRO A 45 7.20 16.03 0.06
CA PRO A 45 6.49 14.82 -0.29
C PRO A 45 6.80 13.70 0.71
N ILE A 46 5.76 13.06 1.25
CA ILE A 46 5.89 11.93 2.16
C ILE A 46 5.15 10.75 1.53
N ILE A 47 5.80 9.58 1.48
CA ILE A 47 5.19 8.33 1.02
C ILE A 47 5.34 7.29 2.13
N ILE A 48 4.22 6.72 2.58
CA ILE A 48 4.22 5.68 3.60
C ILE A 48 4.03 4.30 2.96
N ARG A 49 4.91 3.35 3.29
CA ARG A 49 4.74 1.94 2.96
C ARG A 49 4.09 1.20 4.13
N MET A 50 3.06 0.40 3.85
CA MET A 50 2.32 -0.38 4.84
C MET A 50 2.11 -1.82 4.35
N ASP A 51 2.06 -2.77 5.28
CA ASP A 51 1.62 -4.13 4.98
C ASP A 51 0.09 -4.24 4.96
N SER A 52 -0.43 -5.43 4.65
CA SER A 52 -1.87 -5.67 4.47
C SER A 52 -2.68 -5.62 5.77
N GLY A 53 -2.04 -5.65 6.94
CA GLY A 53 -2.67 -5.40 8.24
C GLY A 53 -3.25 -3.99 8.38
N PHE A 54 -2.77 -3.05 7.57
CA PHE A 54 -3.24 -1.65 7.48
C PHE A 54 -4.09 -1.38 6.23
N PHE A 55 -4.50 -2.42 5.51
CA PHE A 55 -5.39 -2.30 4.34
C PHE A 55 -6.82 -1.97 4.80
N ASP A 56 -7.04 -0.69 5.11
CA ASP A 56 -8.26 -0.14 5.71
C ASP A 56 -8.59 1.23 5.09
N GLN A 57 -9.87 1.44 4.79
CA GLN A 57 -10.34 2.67 4.15
C GLN A 57 -10.04 3.92 4.99
N LYS A 58 -10.18 3.86 6.32
CA LYS A 58 -9.99 5.03 7.20
C LYS A 58 -8.54 5.49 7.21
N ILE A 59 -7.59 4.55 7.06
CA ILE A 59 -6.16 4.88 6.95
C ILE A 59 -5.87 5.58 5.63
N PHE A 60 -6.43 5.08 4.52
CA PHE A 60 -6.23 5.71 3.22
C PHE A 60 -6.86 7.10 3.14
N GLU A 61 -8.06 7.26 3.68
CA GLU A 61 -8.72 8.57 3.80
C GLU A 61 -7.89 9.55 4.64
N LEU A 62 -7.26 9.09 5.72
CA LEU A 62 -6.33 9.92 6.50
C LEU A 62 -5.12 10.35 5.68
N CYS A 63 -4.47 9.43 4.96
CA CYS A 63 -3.33 9.77 4.11
C CYS A 63 -3.71 10.80 3.03
N GLU A 64 -4.88 10.64 2.42
CA GLU A 64 -5.43 11.56 1.42
C GLU A 64 -5.72 12.94 2.04
N HIS A 65 -6.31 12.98 3.24
CA HIS A 65 -6.56 14.22 3.98
C HIS A 65 -5.26 14.96 4.32
N LEU A 66 -4.23 14.23 4.76
CA LEU A 66 -2.90 14.77 5.07
C LEU A 66 -2.10 15.14 3.81
N LYS A 67 -2.61 14.84 2.60
CA LYS A 67 -1.94 15.06 1.32
C LYS A 67 -0.56 14.37 1.27
N ILE A 68 -0.54 13.07 1.57
CA ILE A 68 0.65 12.23 1.49
C ILE A 68 0.39 11.01 0.60
N GLY A 69 1.45 10.46 0.00
CA GLY A 69 1.39 9.21 -0.76
C GLY A 69 1.37 7.98 0.14
N TYR A 70 0.84 6.87 -0.37
CA TYR A 70 0.85 5.60 0.33
C TYR A 70 0.97 4.42 -0.64
N VAL A 71 1.66 3.37 -0.18
CA VAL A 71 1.74 2.07 -0.84
C VAL A 71 1.42 1.02 0.20
N CYS A 72 0.34 0.28 0.01
CA CYS A 72 -0.13 -0.72 0.97
C CYS A 72 -0.24 -2.09 0.31
N GLY A 73 0.19 -3.13 1.03
CA GLY A 73 -0.06 -4.50 0.63
C GLY A 73 -1.56 -4.76 0.53
N GLY A 74 -2.03 -5.21 -0.64
CA GLY A 74 -3.43 -5.55 -0.85
C GLY A 74 -3.88 -6.80 -0.08
N LYS A 75 -5.18 -6.89 0.18
CA LYS A 75 -5.83 -8.16 0.56
C LYS A 75 -6.42 -8.83 -0.68
N MET A 76 -6.25 -10.14 -0.79
CA MET A 76 -6.70 -10.94 -1.93
C MET A 76 -8.21 -11.25 -1.86
N TYR A 77 -9.02 -10.19 -1.88
CA TYR A 77 -10.47 -10.30 -1.92
C TYR A 77 -10.97 -10.88 -3.25
N TYR A 78 -12.16 -11.47 -3.23
CA TYR A 78 -12.77 -12.10 -4.41
C TYR A 78 -12.82 -11.17 -5.62
N GLU A 79 -13.30 -9.93 -5.44
CA GLU A 79 -13.40 -8.90 -6.49
C GLU A 79 -12.05 -8.63 -7.16
N VAL A 80 -10.98 -8.53 -6.36
CA VAL A 80 -9.62 -8.30 -6.85
C VAL A 80 -9.15 -9.45 -7.73
N LYS A 81 -9.42 -10.69 -7.31
CA LYS A 81 -9.11 -11.89 -8.10
C LYS A 81 -9.96 -11.98 -9.36
N ALA A 82 -11.24 -11.63 -9.29
CA ALA A 82 -12.15 -11.68 -10.42
C ALA A 82 -11.69 -10.75 -11.55
N VAL A 83 -11.22 -9.54 -11.22
CA VAL A 83 -10.60 -8.62 -12.20
C VAL A 83 -9.36 -9.25 -12.83
N ALA A 84 -8.46 -9.82 -12.03
CA ALA A 84 -7.26 -10.47 -12.57
C ALA A 84 -7.58 -11.69 -13.46
N CYS A 85 -8.56 -12.52 -13.08
CA CYS A 85 -8.96 -13.71 -13.85
C CYS A 85 -9.67 -13.37 -15.16
N SER A 86 -10.35 -12.23 -15.24
CA SER A 86 -11.07 -11.78 -16.44
C SER A 86 -10.21 -10.90 -17.36
N ALA A 87 -9.02 -10.49 -16.93
CA ALA A 87 -8.15 -9.63 -17.72
C ALA A 87 -7.60 -10.37 -18.95
N PRO A 88 -7.72 -9.78 -20.16
CA PRO A 88 -7.16 -10.37 -21.37
C PRO A 88 -5.64 -10.40 -21.32
N ALA A 89 -5.01 -11.35 -22.02
CA ALA A 89 -3.55 -11.52 -22.01
C ALA A 89 -2.78 -10.23 -22.34
N GLY A 90 -3.27 -9.42 -23.29
CA GLY A 90 -2.66 -8.15 -23.68
C GLY A 90 -2.77 -7.01 -22.66
N ALA A 91 -3.58 -7.16 -21.61
CA ALA A 91 -3.66 -6.16 -20.53
C ALA A 91 -2.53 -6.30 -19.51
N TRP A 92 -1.85 -7.45 -19.48
CA TRP A 92 -0.76 -7.71 -18.55
C TRP A 92 0.53 -7.05 -19.03
N GLN A 93 1.21 -6.39 -18.11
CA GLN A 93 2.52 -5.80 -18.33
C GLN A 93 3.59 -6.67 -17.70
N GLN A 94 4.76 -6.77 -18.34
CA GLN A 94 5.89 -7.54 -17.81
C GLN A 94 6.90 -6.62 -17.11
N TYR A 95 7.49 -7.14 -16.04
CA TYR A 95 8.57 -6.52 -15.30
C TYR A 95 9.65 -7.57 -15.00
N THR A 96 10.85 -7.34 -15.52
CA THR A 96 12.05 -8.10 -15.16
C THR A 96 13.06 -7.17 -14.52
N ARG A 97 13.90 -7.70 -13.62
CA ARG A 97 14.96 -6.87 -13.01
C ARG A 97 16.05 -6.58 -14.03
N HIS A 98 16.37 -7.56 -14.87
CA HIS A 98 17.24 -7.45 -16.03
C HIS A 98 16.55 -8.01 -17.29
N LYS A 99 16.92 -7.51 -18.47
CA LYS A 99 16.31 -7.92 -19.75
C LYS A 99 16.40 -9.42 -20.05
N ASN A 100 17.38 -10.12 -19.46
CA ASN A 100 17.67 -11.53 -19.71
C ASN A 100 17.29 -12.44 -18.53
N ASP A 101 16.51 -11.95 -17.55
CA ASP A 101 16.07 -12.78 -16.45
C ASP A 101 15.00 -13.77 -16.94
N GLU A 102 15.25 -15.08 -16.79
CA GLU A 102 14.25 -16.15 -17.02
C GLU A 102 13.03 -16.01 -16.09
N VAL A 103 13.19 -15.23 -15.02
CA VAL A 103 12.20 -15.00 -13.98
C VAL A 103 11.77 -13.55 -13.98
N GLY A 104 10.47 -13.32 -14.16
CA GLY A 104 9.86 -12.01 -14.19
C GLY A 104 8.58 -11.92 -13.34
N TRP A 105 8.01 -10.74 -13.37
CA TRP A 105 6.69 -10.44 -12.83
C TRP A 105 5.79 -10.01 -13.97
N GLU A 106 4.55 -10.46 -13.92
CA GLU A 106 3.48 -9.85 -14.67
C GLU A 106 2.63 -9.04 -13.71
N TYR A 107 2.21 -7.86 -14.13
CA TYR A 107 1.31 -7.04 -13.35
C TYR A 107 0.15 -6.51 -14.18
N LEU A 108 -0.99 -6.38 -13.51
CA LEU A 108 -2.18 -5.74 -14.03
C LEU A 108 -2.47 -4.49 -13.20
N GLU A 109 -2.64 -3.38 -13.88
CA GLU A 109 -3.04 -2.11 -13.27
C GLU A 109 -4.54 -1.87 -13.44
N PHE A 110 -5.24 -1.56 -12.35
CA PHE A 110 -6.65 -1.21 -12.38
C PHE A 110 -7.05 -0.34 -11.20
N GLY A 111 -8.20 0.32 -11.30
CA GLY A 111 -8.84 1.03 -10.19
C GLY A 111 -9.72 0.10 -9.37
N THR A 112 -9.64 0.15 -8.04
CA THR A 112 -10.57 -0.54 -7.15
C THR A 112 -11.05 0.38 -6.03
N ALA A 113 -12.34 0.35 -5.77
CA ALA A 113 -12.94 0.93 -4.57
C ALA A 113 -13.23 -0.16 -3.51
N CYS A 114 -12.81 -1.41 -3.74
CA CYS A 114 -13.34 -2.56 -2.99
C CYS A 114 -14.89 -2.53 -2.93
N LYS A 115 -15.55 -3.41 -2.18
CA LYS A 115 -17.03 -3.44 -2.19
C LYS A 115 -17.71 -2.18 -1.63
N THR A 116 -17.08 -1.52 -0.66
CA THR A 116 -17.77 -0.50 0.16
C THR A 116 -17.06 0.84 0.20
N TRP A 117 -15.91 1.01 -0.47
CA TRP A 117 -15.18 2.26 -0.34
C TRP A 117 -15.75 3.32 -1.28
N LYS A 118 -15.72 4.57 -0.82
CA LYS A 118 -16.30 5.69 -1.55
C LYS A 118 -15.39 6.21 -2.67
N ARG A 119 -14.12 5.81 -2.68
CA ARG A 119 -13.10 6.29 -3.61
C ARG A 119 -12.42 5.13 -4.31
N PHE A 120 -12.26 5.29 -5.62
CA PHE A 120 -11.36 4.46 -6.41
C PHE A 120 -9.90 4.74 -6.05
N ARG A 121 -9.13 3.68 -5.90
CA ARG A 121 -7.69 3.71 -5.66
C ARG A 121 -7.00 2.86 -6.70
N ARG A 122 -5.82 3.30 -7.13
CA ARG A 122 -4.97 2.53 -8.05
C ARG A 122 -4.50 1.24 -7.34
N ALA A 123 -4.62 0.12 -8.02
CA ALA A 123 -4.15 -1.18 -7.59
C ALA A 123 -3.22 -1.78 -8.65
N LEU A 124 -2.20 -2.49 -8.17
CA LEU A 124 -1.32 -3.31 -8.98
C LEU A 124 -1.46 -4.75 -8.48
N TYR A 125 -1.97 -5.63 -9.34
CA TYR A 125 -2.00 -7.06 -9.09
C TYR A 125 -0.79 -7.69 -9.75
N CYS A 126 0.11 -8.24 -8.95
CA CYS A 126 1.35 -8.85 -9.44
C CYS A 126 1.25 -10.38 -9.34
N ARG A 127 1.69 -11.07 -10.38
CA ARG A 127 1.90 -12.52 -10.39
C ARG A 127 3.29 -12.85 -10.88
N PHE A 128 3.81 -13.95 -10.37
CA PHE A 128 5.08 -14.49 -10.82
C PHE A 128 4.93 -15.05 -12.24
N SER A 129 5.89 -14.78 -13.11
CA SER A 129 5.96 -15.34 -14.45
C SER A 129 7.36 -15.90 -14.71
N ARG A 130 7.42 -17.08 -15.33
CA ARG A 130 8.66 -17.61 -15.91
C ARG A 130 8.54 -17.48 -17.41
N GLN A 131 9.52 -16.85 -18.04
CA GLN A 131 9.61 -16.94 -19.49
C GLN A 131 9.95 -18.41 -19.84
N PRO A 132 9.27 -19.01 -20.82
CA PRO A 132 9.58 -20.36 -21.29
C PRO A 132 10.96 -20.43 -21.95
#